data_AF-A0A2D0N8V7-F1
#
_entry.id   AF-A0A2D0N8V7-F1
#
_cell.length_a   1.000
_cell.length_b   1.000
_cell.length_c   1.000
_cell.angle_alpha   90.00
_cell.angle_beta   90.00
_cell.angle_gamma   90.00
#
_symmetry.space_group_name_H-M   'P 1'
#
loop_
_entity.id
_entity.type
_entity.pdbx_description
1 polymer ?
#
loop_
_entity_poly.entity_id
_entity_poly.type
_entity_poly.pdbx_seq_one_letter_code
_entity_poly.pdbx_strand_id
1 'polypeptide(L)'
;MEANQLLNKQVLLKTILISSVLLGSLLFALDGIFHNWIGELNRFGRGMKVGLSLLIFWLIVTASLRSINRLAEDIPAFSLLIGGVAIAVLGTLLGQLILQILTWFEEPWAPEPNYRTFMFYGVGGLVASVISLINLRVKDKTVGNVLELIFIVVVALLFFYFAR
;
A
#
# COMPACT_ATOMS: atom_id res chain seq x y z
N MET A 1 29.98 2.71 -13.29
CA MET A 1 29.01 3.25 -12.30
C MET A 1 27.63 3.52 -12.90
N GLU A 2 27.52 4.01 -14.14
CA GLU A 2 26.21 4.27 -14.77
C GLU A 2 25.35 3.01 -15.01
N ALA A 3 25.94 1.89 -15.42
CA ALA A 3 25.20 0.65 -15.67
C ALA A 3 24.42 0.12 -14.43
N ASN A 4 25.03 0.19 -13.24
CA ASN A 4 24.38 -0.21 -11.98
C ASN A 4 23.26 0.75 -11.59
N GLN A 5 23.41 2.05 -11.85
CA GLN A 5 22.35 3.02 -11.58
C GLN A 5 21.14 2.83 -12.50
N LEU A 6 21.37 2.51 -13.77
CA LEU A 6 20.30 2.18 -14.71
C LEU A 6 19.57 0.90 -14.32
N LEU A 7 20.31 -0.15 -13.93
CA LEU A 7 19.73 -1.39 -13.44
C LEU A 7 18.85 -1.16 -12.20
N ASN A 8 19.36 -0.42 -11.20
CA ASN A 8 18.62 -0.11 -9.97
C ASN A 8 17.34 0.67 -10.24
N LYS A 9 17.36 1.64 -11.18
CA LYS A 9 16.16 2.36 -11.61
C LYS A 9 15.15 1.45 -12.29
N GLN A 10 15.61 0.55 -13.16
CA GLN A 10 14.72 -0.41 -13.83
C GLN A 10 14.08 -1.37 -12.84
N VAL A 11 14.84 -1.92 -11.89
CA VAL A 11 14.32 -2.79 -10.83
C VAL A 11 13.27 -2.06 -9.99
N LEU A 12 13.56 -0.82 -9.57
CA LEU A 12 12.64 -0.01 -8.80
C LEU A 12 11.33 0.24 -9.57
N LEU A 13 11.40 0.71 -10.82
CA LEU A 13 10.21 0.98 -11.63
C LEU A 13 9.40 -0.28 -11.92
N LYS A 14 10.05 -1.39 -12.32
CA LYS A 14 9.38 -2.66 -12.59
C LYS A 14 8.68 -3.17 -11.33
N THR A 15 9.34 -3.11 -10.18
CA THR A 15 8.75 -3.56 -8.92
C THR A 15 7.57 -2.68 -8.53
N ILE A 16 7.68 -1.36 -8.69
CA ILE A 16 6.56 -0.44 -8.45
C ILE A 16 5.36 -0.82 -9.33
N LEU A 17 5.55 -0.98 -10.63
CA LEU A 17 4.47 -1.32 -11.57
C LEU A 17 3.81 -2.65 -11.23
N ILE A 18 4.60 -3.72 -11.07
CA ILE A 18 4.10 -5.07 -10.76
C ILE A 18 3.32 -5.04 -9.43
N SER A 19 3.87 -4.38 -8.41
CA SER A 19 3.24 -4.32 -7.09
C SER A 19 1.98 -3.46 -7.09
N SER A 20 1.93 -2.41 -7.91
CA SER A 20 0.74 -1.56 -8.07
C SER A 20 -0.39 -2.34 -8.73
N VAL A 21 -0.09 -3.08 -9.80
CA VAL A 21 -1.07 -3.96 -10.45
C VAL A 21 -1.57 -5.01 -9.47
N LEU A 22 -0.66 -5.68 -8.76
CA LEU A 22 -1.03 -6.70 -7.77
C LEU A 22 -1.90 -6.13 -6.64
N LEU A 23 -1.54 -4.96 -6.10
CA LEU A 23 -2.32 -4.26 -5.08
C LEU A 23 -3.72 -3.92 -5.59
N GLY A 24 -3.82 -3.31 -6.77
CA GLY A 24 -5.09 -2.92 -7.38
C GLY A 24 -5.99 -4.13 -7.64
N SER A 25 -5.43 -5.21 -8.20
CA SER A 25 -6.16 -6.46 -8.45
C SER A 25 -6.66 -7.11 -7.15
N LEU A 26 -5.86 -7.11 -6.09
CA LEU A 26 -6.28 -7.68 -4.79
C LEU A 26 -7.34 -6.84 -4.10
N LEU A 27 -7.22 -5.51 -4.13
CA LEU A 27 -8.25 -4.62 -3.60
C LEU A 27 -9.57 -4.79 -4.36
N PHE A 28 -9.51 -4.86 -5.69
CA PHE A 28 -10.66 -5.13 -6.53
C PHE A 28 -11.28 -6.51 -6.25
N ALA A 29 -10.47 -7.56 -6.14
CA ALA A 29 -10.96 -8.90 -5.80
C ALA A 29 -11.63 -8.92 -4.41
N LEU A 30 -11.09 -8.17 -3.45
CA LEU A 30 -11.70 -8.00 -2.13
C LEU A 30 -13.09 -7.36 -2.22
N ASP A 31 -13.25 -6.32 -3.06
CA ASP A 31 -14.55 -5.69 -3.30
C ASP A 31 -15.57 -6.71 -3.84
N GLY A 32 -15.18 -7.50 -4.83
CA GLY A 32 -16.03 -8.56 -5.39
C GLY A 32 -16.39 -9.66 -4.39
N ILE A 33 -15.43 -10.11 -3.57
CA ILE A 33 -15.69 -11.13 -2.53
C ILE A 33 -16.68 -10.61 -1.49
N PHE A 34 -16.48 -9.39 -0.98
CA PHE A 34 -17.37 -8.82 0.03
C PHE A 34 -18.78 -8.60 -0.51
N HIS A 35 -18.92 -8.23 -1.78
CA HIS A 35 -20.23 -8.16 -2.41
C HIS A 35 -20.90 -9.54 -2.49
N ASN A 36 -20.21 -10.53 -3.05
CA ASN A 36 -20.80 -11.86 -3.31
C ASN A 36 -21.09 -12.68 -2.04
N TRP A 37 -20.27 -12.54 -0.99
CA TRP A 37 -20.39 -13.37 0.22
C TRP A 37 -21.15 -12.70 1.36
N ILE A 38 -21.10 -11.36 1.47
CA ILE A 38 -21.62 -10.65 2.64
C ILE A 38 -22.82 -9.75 2.26
N GLY A 39 -23.01 -9.41 0.98
CA GLY A 39 -24.13 -8.58 0.52
C GLY A 39 -24.05 -7.16 1.09
N GLU A 40 -25.17 -6.62 1.59
CA GLU A 40 -25.19 -5.29 2.24
C GLU A 40 -24.32 -5.28 3.50
N LEU A 41 -23.25 -4.49 3.46
CA LEU A 41 -22.29 -4.44 4.55
C LEU A 41 -22.84 -3.69 5.76
N ASN A 42 -23.22 -4.44 6.79
CA ASN A 42 -23.43 -3.92 8.15
C ASN A 42 -22.17 -3.18 8.66
N ARG A 43 -22.27 -2.39 9.75
CA ARG A 43 -21.11 -1.67 10.33
C ARG A 43 -19.90 -2.58 10.54
N PHE A 44 -20.12 -3.81 10.99
CA PHE A 44 -19.08 -4.82 11.16
C PHE A 44 -18.44 -5.24 9.83
N GLY A 45 -19.24 -5.53 8.80
CA GLY A 45 -18.74 -5.89 7.47
C GLY A 45 -17.91 -4.79 6.82
N ARG A 46 -18.30 -3.52 6.99
CA ARG A 46 -17.50 -2.37 6.55
C ARG A 46 -16.17 -2.28 7.29
N GLY A 47 -16.18 -2.49 8.61
CA GLY A 47 -14.97 -2.52 9.43
C GLY A 47 -14.01 -3.64 9.00
N MET A 48 -14.54 -4.84 8.78
CA MET A 48 -13.76 -5.98 8.27
C MET A 48 -13.16 -5.68 6.90
N LYS A 49 -13.95 -5.13 5.96
CA LYS A 49 -13.48 -4.77 4.63
C LYS A 49 -12.30 -3.81 4.70
N VAL A 50 -12.45 -2.72 5.45
CA VAL A 50 -11.37 -1.73 5.64
C VAL A 50 -10.14 -2.36 6.29
N GLY A 51 -10.33 -3.19 7.32
CA GLY A 51 -9.23 -3.91 7.98
C GLY A 51 -8.46 -4.83 7.03
N LEU A 52 -9.17 -5.59 6.20
CA LEU A 52 -8.56 -6.45 5.19
C LEU A 52 -7.88 -5.65 4.08
N SER A 53 -8.49 -4.55 3.61
CA SER A 53 -7.85 -3.65 2.64
C SER A 53 -6.52 -3.11 3.18
N LEU A 54 -6.50 -2.67 4.44
CA LEU A 54 -5.29 -2.18 5.12
C LEU A 54 -4.25 -3.28 5.30
N LEU A 55 -4.67 -4.51 5.62
CA LEU A 55 -3.77 -5.66 5.73
C LEU A 55 -3.10 -5.99 4.39
N ILE A 56 -3.90 -6.12 3.32
CA ILE A 56 -3.41 -6.38 1.96
C ILE A 56 -2.43 -5.28 1.56
N PHE A 57 -2.83 -4.03 1.78
CA PHE A 57 -2.02 -2.86 1.51
C PHE A 57 -0.66 -2.93 2.20
N TRP A 58 -0.64 -3.18 3.50
CA TRP A 58 0.58 -3.27 4.28
C TRP A 58 1.49 -4.40 3.75
N LEU A 59 0.92 -5.59 3.57
CA LEU A 59 1.67 -6.76 3.09
C LEU A 59 2.32 -6.50 1.74
N ILE A 60 1.58 -5.95 0.78
CA ILE A 60 2.10 -5.67 -0.57
C ILE A 60 3.22 -4.63 -0.48
N VAL A 61 2.97 -3.47 0.13
CA VAL A 61 3.96 -2.38 0.17
C VAL A 61 5.25 -2.83 0.86
N THR A 62 5.16 -3.48 2.03
CA THR A 62 6.35 -3.94 2.75
C THR A 62 7.08 -5.07 2.01
N ALA A 63 6.37 -6.03 1.41
CA ALA A 63 6.98 -7.09 0.62
C ALA A 63 7.73 -6.53 -0.60
N SER A 64 7.12 -5.58 -1.30
CA SER A 64 7.70 -4.92 -2.48
C SER A 64 8.93 -4.11 -2.13
N LEU A 65 8.91 -3.33 -1.05
CA LEU A 65 10.09 -2.58 -0.61
C LEU A 65 11.25 -3.49 -0.20
N ARG A 66 10.95 -4.60 0.48
CA ARG A 66 11.94 -5.63 0.80
C ARG A 66 12.49 -6.29 -0.45
N SER A 67 11.66 -6.53 -1.47
CA SER A 67 12.09 -7.05 -2.77
C SER A 67 13.03 -6.08 -3.49
N ILE A 68 12.67 -4.79 -3.58
CA ILE A 68 13.51 -3.73 -4.16
C ILE A 68 14.88 -3.70 -3.48
N ASN A 69 14.90 -3.68 -2.15
CA ASN A 69 16.16 -3.62 -1.38
C ASN A 69 17.02 -4.88 -1.53
N ARG A 70 16.43 -6.04 -1.85
CA ARG A 70 17.17 -7.28 -2.10
C ARG A 70 17.71 -7.38 -3.53
N LEU A 71 16.98 -6.84 -4.51
CA LEU A 71 17.32 -6.94 -5.92
C LEU A 71 18.28 -5.84 -6.39
N ALA A 72 18.31 -4.71 -5.69
CA ALA A 72 19.16 -3.58 -6.01
C ALA A 72 19.91 -3.11 -4.75
N GLU A 73 21.14 -3.57 -4.63
CA GLU A 73 22.07 -3.13 -3.59
C GLU A 73 22.34 -1.62 -3.77
N ASP A 74 22.31 -0.87 -2.67
CA ASP A 74 22.52 0.60 -2.60
C ASP A 74 21.42 1.53 -3.16
N ILE A 75 20.15 1.14 -3.10
CA ILE A 75 19.07 2.13 -3.30
C ILE A 75 18.99 3.10 -2.10
N PRO A 76 19.01 4.43 -2.34
CA PRO A 76 18.90 5.41 -1.27
C PRO A 76 17.53 5.32 -0.57
N ALA A 77 17.49 5.56 0.74
CA ALA A 77 16.28 5.46 1.56
C ALA A 77 15.10 6.26 0.99
N PHE A 78 15.40 7.45 0.47
CA PHE A 78 14.40 8.33 -0.12
C PHE A 78 13.70 7.71 -1.35
N SER A 79 14.44 6.96 -2.17
CA SER A 79 13.85 6.26 -3.31
C SER A 79 12.95 5.09 -2.88
N LEU A 80 13.26 4.43 -1.76
CA LEU A 80 12.37 3.42 -1.17
C LEU A 80 11.09 4.07 -0.60
N LEU A 81 11.19 5.23 0.06
CA LEU A 81 10.01 5.99 0.50
C LEU A 81 9.10 6.34 -0.68
N ILE A 82 9.66 6.95 -1.73
CA ILE A 82 8.91 7.28 -2.94
C ILE A 82 8.35 6.01 -3.57
N GLY A 83 9.10 4.91 -3.59
CA GLY A 83 8.67 3.64 -4.15
C GLY A 83 7.41 3.09 -3.46
N GLY A 84 7.37 3.07 -2.13
CA GLY A 84 6.20 2.56 -1.42
C GLY A 84 5.00 3.49 -1.49
N VAL A 85 5.20 4.81 -1.49
CA VAL A 85 4.14 5.79 -1.77
C VAL A 85 3.61 5.62 -3.20
N ALA A 86 4.48 5.45 -4.19
CA ALA A 86 4.10 5.24 -5.58
C ALA A 86 3.31 3.94 -5.76
N ILE A 87 3.74 2.84 -5.13
CA ILE A 87 2.98 1.57 -5.14
C ILE A 87 1.58 1.77 -4.56
N ALA A 88 1.49 2.44 -3.42
CA ALA A 88 0.24 2.71 -2.74
C ALA A 88 -0.73 3.54 -3.60
N VAL A 89 -0.24 4.65 -4.15
CA VAL A 89 -1.04 5.58 -4.96
C VAL A 89 -1.43 4.94 -6.30
N LEU A 90 -0.47 4.36 -7.03
CA LEU A 90 -0.74 3.74 -8.33
C LEU A 90 -1.62 2.51 -8.20
N GLY A 91 -1.39 1.65 -7.20
CA GLY A 91 -2.20 0.45 -7.02
C GLY A 91 -3.64 0.76 -6.63
N THR A 92 -3.85 1.76 -5.76
CA THR A 92 -5.20 2.22 -5.44
C THR A 92 -5.85 2.93 -6.63
N LEU A 93 -5.11 3.72 -7.41
CA LEU A 93 -5.62 4.34 -8.65
C LEU A 93 -6.09 3.28 -9.65
N LEU A 94 -5.29 2.24 -9.86
CA LEU A 94 -5.65 1.14 -10.75
C LEU A 94 -6.92 0.42 -10.28
N GLY A 95 -7.04 0.13 -8.98
CA GLY A 95 -8.27 -0.45 -8.43
C GLY A 95 -9.50 0.42 -8.67
N GLN A 96 -9.39 1.73 -8.42
CA GLN A 96 -10.49 2.69 -8.64
C GLN A 96 -10.84 2.86 -10.12
N LEU A 97 -9.85 2.82 -11.03
CA LEU A 97 -10.09 2.86 -12.47
C LEU A 97 -10.84 1.62 -12.96
N ILE A 98 -10.50 0.44 -12.44
CA ILE A 98 -11.24 -0.80 -12.77
C ILE A 98 -12.69 -0.67 -12.31
N LEU A 99 -12.93 -0.20 -11.09
CA LEU A 99 -14.28 0.06 -10.58
C LEU A 99 -15.03 1.08 -11.43
N GLN A 100 -14.37 2.17 -11.84
CA GLN A 100 -14.96 3.18 -12.71
C GLN A 100 -15.39 2.59 -14.06
N ILE A 101 -14.54 1.76 -14.68
CA ILE A 101 -14.88 1.07 -15.92
C ILE A 101 -16.12 0.19 -15.71
N LEU A 102 -16.21 -0.56 -14.62
CA LEU A 102 -17.36 -1.41 -14.34
C LEU A 102 -18.64 -0.62 -14.07
N THR A 103 -18.53 0.54 -13.39
CA THR A 103 -19.69 1.43 -13.23
C THR A 103 -20.19 1.98 -14.57
N TRP A 104 -19.32 2.20 -15.57
CA TRP A 104 -19.74 2.55 -16.93
C TRP A 104 -20.45 1.41 -17.66
N PHE A 105 -20.16 0.16 -17.30
CA PHE A 105 -20.90 -1.01 -17.78
C PHE A 105 -22.16 -1.32 -16.96
N GLU A 106 -22.56 -0.42 -16.04
CA GLU A 106 -23.73 -0.56 -15.17
C GLU A 106 -23.72 -1.85 -14.32
N GLU A 107 -22.53 -2.33 -13.96
CA GLU A 107 -22.40 -3.52 -13.12
C GLU A 107 -22.98 -3.27 -11.72
N PRO A 108 -24.04 -4.01 -11.29
CA PRO A 108 -24.83 -3.69 -10.10
C PRO A 108 -24.05 -3.71 -8.77
N TRP A 109 -22.91 -4.39 -8.78
CA TRP A 109 -22.09 -4.65 -7.61
C TRP A 109 -20.88 -3.73 -7.50
N ALA A 110 -20.57 -2.96 -8.55
CA ALA A 110 -19.43 -2.07 -8.59
C ALA A 110 -19.71 -0.82 -7.76
N PRO A 111 -19.02 -0.60 -6.63
CA PRO A 111 -19.17 0.64 -5.87
C PRO A 111 -18.70 1.85 -6.68
N GLU A 112 -19.32 3.00 -6.45
CA GLU A 112 -18.86 4.26 -7.03
C GLU A 112 -17.40 4.53 -6.64
N PRO A 113 -16.55 4.93 -7.60
CA PRO A 113 -15.15 5.19 -7.34
C PRO A 113 -14.97 6.39 -6.40
N ASN A 114 -14.22 6.20 -5.32
CA ASN A 114 -13.98 7.23 -4.32
C ASN A 114 -12.54 7.74 -4.35
N TYR A 115 -12.32 8.78 -5.16
CA TYR A 115 -11.02 9.42 -5.33
C TYR A 115 -10.51 10.12 -4.05
N ARG A 116 -11.36 10.36 -3.04
CA ARG A 116 -10.90 10.93 -1.76
C ARG A 116 -10.01 9.96 -0.98
N THR A 117 -10.05 8.67 -1.29
CA THR A 117 -9.25 7.66 -0.61
C THR A 117 -7.77 7.67 -1.01
N PHE A 118 -7.36 8.36 -2.08
CA PHE A 118 -5.95 8.40 -2.51
C PHE A 118 -5.02 9.02 -1.49
N MET A 119 -5.43 10.12 -0.83
CA MET A 119 -4.59 10.71 0.22
C MET A 119 -4.43 9.74 1.39
N PHE A 120 -5.51 9.04 1.76
CA PHE A 120 -5.46 8.05 2.84
C PHE A 120 -4.48 6.92 2.53
N TYR A 121 -4.57 6.31 1.36
CA TYR A 121 -3.64 5.25 0.97
C TYR A 121 -2.22 5.77 0.68
N GLY A 122 -2.06 6.99 0.16
CA GLY A 122 -0.75 7.61 -0.04
C GLY A 122 -0.02 7.85 1.27
N VAL A 123 -0.71 8.39 2.28
CA VAL A 123 -0.18 8.53 3.65
C VAL A 123 0.11 7.16 4.27
N GLY A 124 -0.79 6.19 4.09
CA GLY A 124 -0.55 4.80 4.51
C GLY A 124 0.71 4.22 3.87
N GLY A 125 0.96 4.53 2.60
CA GLY A 125 2.12 4.05 1.84
C GLY A 125 3.41 4.65 2.36
N LEU A 126 3.36 5.92 2.79
CA LEU A 126 4.47 6.56 3.47
C LEU A 126 4.76 5.89 4.81
N VAL A 127 3.73 5.65 5.62
CA VAL A 127 3.86 4.97 6.93
C VAL A 127 4.47 3.58 6.75
N ALA A 128 3.92 2.76 5.84
CA ALA A 128 4.43 1.42 5.56
C ALA A 128 5.88 1.44 5.03
N SER A 129 6.24 2.47 4.24
CA SER A 129 7.60 2.65 3.77
C SER A 129 8.58 2.99 4.88
N VAL A 130 8.19 3.86 5.82
CA VAL A 130 9.02 4.20 6.98
C VAL A 130 9.25 2.98 7.86
N ILE A 131 8.19 2.21 8.16
CA ILE A 131 8.29 0.96 8.91
C ILE A 131 9.25 -0.02 8.23
N SER A 132 9.11 -0.20 6.90
CA SER A 132 10.01 -1.07 6.15
C SER A 132 11.46 -0.57 6.21
N LEU A 133 11.69 0.74 6.16
CA LEU A 133 13.04 1.31 6.23
C LEU A 133 13.69 1.14 7.60
N ILE A 134 12.93 1.30 8.68
CA ILE A 134 13.41 1.02 10.04
C ILE A 134 13.92 -0.42 10.09
N ASN A 135 13.12 -1.38 9.65
CA ASN A 135 13.50 -2.79 9.64
C ASN A 135 14.65 -3.14 8.68
N LEU A 136 14.82 -2.40 7.58
CA LEU A 136 15.89 -2.63 6.62
C LEU A 136 17.23 -2.02 7.05
N ARG A 137 17.21 -0.89 7.79
CA ARG A 137 18.42 -0.13 8.14
C ARG A 137 18.92 -0.38 9.55
N VAL A 138 18.05 -0.79 10.48
CA VAL A 138 18.45 -1.11 11.84
C VAL A 138 18.91 -2.58 11.89
N LYS A 139 20.22 -2.78 12.07
CA LYS A 139 20.83 -4.13 12.09
C LYS A 139 20.36 -4.98 13.28
N ASP A 140 20.10 -4.33 14.42
CA ASP A 140 19.58 -4.99 15.61
C ASP A 140 18.05 -5.13 15.53
N LYS A 141 17.57 -6.38 15.47
CA LYS A 141 16.14 -6.69 15.39
C LYS A 141 15.34 -6.14 16.58
N THR A 142 15.95 -6.11 17.76
CA THR A 142 15.27 -5.65 18.98
C THR A 142 15.02 -4.15 18.91
N VAL A 143 16.06 -3.39 18.52
CA VAL A 143 15.97 -1.94 18.35
C VAL A 143 15.05 -1.58 17.19
N GLY A 144 15.10 -2.34 16.08
CA GLY A 144 14.22 -2.16 14.92
C GLY A 144 12.75 -2.32 15.30
N ASN A 145 12.41 -3.40 16.00
CA ASN A 145 11.03 -3.64 16.47
C ASN A 145 10.54 -2.55 17.44
N VAL A 146 11.40 -2.08 18.35
CA VAL A 146 11.04 -1.00 19.29
C VAL A 146 10.78 0.31 18.53
N LEU A 147 11.63 0.66 17.58
CA LEU A 147 11.44 1.86 16.74
C LEU A 147 10.18 1.75 15.87
N GLU A 148 9.90 0.58 15.30
CA GLU A 148 8.67 0.31 14.57
C GLU A 148 7.45 0.52 15.47
N LEU A 149 7.46 -0.05 16.68
CA LEU A 149 6.36 0.09 17.64
C LEU A 149 6.15 1.56 18.02
N ILE A 150 7.22 2.29 18.36
CA ILE A 150 7.15 3.72 18.68
C ILE A 150 6.56 4.50 17.51
N PHE A 151 7.01 4.23 16.29
CA PHE A 151 6.50 4.90 15.10
C PHE A 151 5.01 4.62 14.87
N ILE A 152 4.57 3.36 15.02
CA ILE A 152 3.15 2.98 14.92
C ILE A 152 2.32 3.73 15.97
N VAL A 153 2.79 3.81 17.22
CA VAL A 153 2.10 4.55 18.29
C VAL A 153 2.01 6.04 17.96
N VAL A 154 3.08 6.66 17.46
CA VAL A 154 3.07 8.07 17.05
C VAL A 154 2.07 8.31 15.92
N VAL A 155 2.08 7.47 14.88
CA VAL A 155 1.14 7.58 13.76
C VAL A 155 -0.30 7.40 14.23
N ALA A 156 -0.56 6.45 15.13
CA ALA A 156 -1.88 6.24 15.71
C ALA A 156 -2.35 7.47 16.51
N LEU A 157 -1.49 8.05 17.35
CA LEU A 157 -1.79 9.26 18.11
C LEU A 157 -2.08 10.44 17.18
N LEU A 158 -1.28 10.64 16.14
CA LEU A 158 -1.53 11.68 15.13
C LEU A 158 -2.88 11.44 14.44
N PHE A 159 -3.19 10.20 14.07
CA PHE A 159 -4.47 9.87 13.46
C PHE A 159 -5.64 10.22 14.39
N PHE A 160 -5.60 9.83 15.67
CA PHE A 160 -6.64 10.19 16.63
C PHE A 160 -6.73 11.70 16.92
N TYR A 161 -5.59 12.40 16.91
CA TYR A 161 -5.56 13.84 17.12
C TYR A 161 -6.20 14.62 15.95
N PHE A 162 -5.92 14.23 14.71
CA PHE A 162 -6.46 14.88 13.52
C PHE A 162 -7.85 14.36 13.09
N ALA A 163 -8.25 13.15 13.52
CA ALA A 163 -9.56 12.60 13.23
C ALA A 163 -10.66 13.11 14.19
N ARG A 164 -10.29 13.93 15.18
CA ARG A 164 -11.19 14.61 16.11
C ARG A 164 -11.56 15.99 15.59
#